data_AF-A0A5R9C423-F1
#
_entry.id   AF-A0A5R9C423-F1
#
_cell.length_a   1.000
_cell.length_b   1.000
_cell.length_c   1.000
_cell.angle_alpha   90.00
_cell.angle_beta   90.00
_cell.angle_gamma   90.00
#
_symmetry.space_group_name_H-M   'P 1'
#
loop_
_entity.id
_entity.type
_entity.pdbx_description
1 polymer ?
#
loop_
_entity_poly.entity_id
_entity_poly.type
_entity_poly.pdbx_seq_one_letter_code
_entity_poly.pdbx_strand_id
1 'polypeptide(L)' 'MGKLKHRVTRRLLKSRNNMQISLEFENYEEAKNFVENVCFNPEEDYTHLEDSNDFHEEFHGNKEIVSIDKT' A
#
# COMPACT_ATOMS: atom_id res chain seq x y z
N MET A 1 11.02 9.46 -21.92
CA MET A 1 9.80 9.21 -21.13
C MET A 1 10.18 8.28 -20.00
N GLY A 2 10.07 8.72 -18.74
CA GLY A 2 10.34 7.84 -17.59
C GLY A 2 9.32 6.70 -17.58
N LYS A 3 9.76 5.48 -17.25
CA LYS A 3 8.82 4.38 -17.00
C LYS A 3 7.97 4.76 -15.80
N LEU A 4 6.65 4.69 -15.94
CA LEU A 4 5.70 4.81 -14.83
C LEU A 4 6.04 3.75 -13.79
N LYS A 5 6.16 4.13 -12.52
CA LYS A 5 6.41 3.20 -11.42
C LYS A 5 5.24 3.21 -10.45
N HIS A 6 5.16 2.16 -9.63
CA HIS A 6 4.17 2.06 -8.57
C HIS A 6 4.88 1.96 -7.24
N ARG A 7 4.41 2.69 -6.24
CA ARG A 7 4.99 2.70 -4.90
C ARG A 7 4.00 2.10 -3.93
N VAL A 8 4.42 1.06 -3.22
CA VAL A 8 3.67 0.53 -2.07
C VAL A 8 4.16 1.25 -0.82
N THR A 9 3.27 1.86 -0.06
CA THR A 9 3.59 2.50 1.22
C THR A 9 2.86 1.79 2.36
N ARG A 10 3.57 1.48 3.44
CA ARG A 10 3.01 0.84 4.65
C ARG A 10 3.23 1.74 5.85
N ARG A 11 2.14 2.10 6.55
CA ARG A 11 2.11 3.05 7.67
C ARG A 11 1.44 2.43 8.89
N LEU A 12 2.15 2.31 10.01
CA LEU A 12 1.60 1.81 11.27
C LEU A 12 0.81 2.91 12.00
N LEU A 13 -0.44 2.63 12.37
CA LEU A 13 -1.37 3.60 12.97
C LEU A 13 -1.10 3.88 14.46
N LYS A 14 -0.56 2.90 15.20
CA LYS A 14 -0.42 2.96 16.68
C LYS A 14 1.03 2.95 17.16
N SER A 15 1.98 3.09 16.25
CA SER A 15 3.40 3.16 16.62
C SER A 15 3.74 4.55 17.12
N ARG A 16 4.42 4.65 18.28
CA ARG A 16 4.97 5.94 18.79
C ARG A 16 5.93 6.59 17.79
N ASN A 17 6.52 5.79 16.92
CA ASN A 17 7.31 6.25 15.79
C ASN A 17 6.46 6.11 14.54
N ASN A 18 6.23 7.20 13.79
CA ASN A 18 5.53 7.18 12.51
C ASN A 18 6.36 6.44 11.44
N MET A 19 6.54 5.13 11.62
CA MET A 19 7.32 4.29 10.75
C MET A 19 6.54 4.10 9.46
N GLN A 20 7.15 4.57 8.38
CA GLN A 20 6.64 4.44 7.03
C GLN A 20 7.70 3.70 6.21
N ILE A 21 7.31 2.62 5.56
CA ILE A 21 8.16 1.86 4.63
C ILE A 21 7.56 2.04 3.23
N SER A 22 8.39 2.35 2.24
CA SER A 22 7.97 2.46 0.85
C SER A 22 8.86 1.63 -0.08
N LEU A 23 8.25 0.89 -1.00
CA LEU A 23 8.94 0.12 -2.04
C LEU A 23 8.42 0.51 -3.41
N GLU A 24 9.29 0.56 -4.42
CA GLU A 24 8.93 0.86 -5.81
C GLU A 24 8.94 -0.41 -6.66
N PHE A 25 7.95 -0.53 -7.54
CA PHE A 25 7.72 -1.63 -8.47
C PHE A 25 7.60 -1.08 -9.89
N GLU A 26 7.96 -1.90 -10.89
CA GLU A 26 7.91 -1.48 -12.29
C GLU A 26 6.48 -1.41 -12.84
N ASN A 27 5.57 -2.20 -12.29
CA ASN A 27 4.17 -2.25 -12.72
C ASN A 27 3.22 -2.47 -11.52
N TYR A 28 1.93 -2.22 -11.77
CA TYR A 28 0.88 -2.32 -10.74
C TYR A 28 0.65 -3.76 -10.26
N GLU A 29 0.76 -4.74 -11.15
CA GLU A 29 0.51 -6.15 -10.82
C GLU A 29 1.54 -6.69 -9.81
N GLU A 30 2.81 -6.30 -9.94
CA GLU A 30 3.85 -6.59 -8.95
C GLU A 30 3.56 -5.94 -7.60
N ALA A 31 3.18 -4.66 -7.60
CA ALA A 31 2.84 -3.94 -6.38
C ALA A 31 1.65 -4.58 -5.66
N LYS A 32 0.60 -4.92 -6.41
CA LYS A 32 -0.59 -5.60 -5.88
C LYS A 32 -0.25 -6.98 -5.32
N ASN A 33 0.51 -7.80 -6.05
CA ASN A 33 0.95 -9.10 -5.56
C ASN A 33 1.76 -8.98 -4.27
N PHE A 34 2.63 -7.97 -4.14
CA PHE A 34 3.37 -7.73 -2.91
C PHE A 34 2.44 -7.36 -1.75
N VAL A 35 1.44 -6.51 -1.99
CA VAL A 35 0.47 -6.12 -0.96
C VAL A 35 -0.31 -7.35 -0.46
N GLU A 36 -0.87 -8.13 -1.38
CA GLU A 36 -1.70 -9.30 -1.06
C GLU A 36 -0.91 -10.42 -0.35
N ASN A 37 0.33 -10.67 -0.76
CA ASN A 37 1.11 -11.81 -0.25
C ASN A 37 2.05 -11.46 0.92
N VAL A 38 2.47 -10.19 1.06
CA VAL A 38 3.51 -9.79 2.02
C VAL A 38 3.03 -8.74 3.03
N CYS A 39 2.21 -7.78 2.60
CA CYS A 39 1.76 -6.74 3.50
C CYS A 39 0.60 -7.19 4.39
N PHE A 40 -0.37 -7.91 3.82
CA PHE A 40 -1.56 -8.31 4.55
C PHE A 40 -1.27 -9.38 5.59
N ASN A 41 -1.60 -9.04 6.84
CA ASN A 41 -1.62 -9.98 7.94
C ASN A 41 -2.91 -10.83 7.88
N PRO A 42 -2.83 -12.18 7.93
CA PRO A 42 -4.01 -13.05 7.90
C PRO A 42 -4.98 -12.88 9.09
N GLU A 43 -4.54 -12.28 10.21
CA GLU A 43 -5.40 -11.99 11.36
C GLU A 43 -6.13 -10.64 11.28
N GLU A 44 -5.90 -9.87 10.21
CA GLU A 44 -6.39 -8.52 10.07
C GLU A 44 -7.38 -8.41 8.91
N ASP A 45 -8.54 -7.82 9.18
CA ASP A 45 -9.56 -7.59 8.16
C ASP A 45 -9.30 -6.22 7.51
N TYR A 46 -8.61 -6.21 6.38
CA TYR A 46 -8.29 -4.99 5.65
C TYR A 46 -9.52 -4.53 4.87
N THR A 47 -9.92 -3.28 5.09
CA THR A 47 -10.97 -2.64 4.31
C THR A 47 -10.34 -1.86 3.16
N HIS A 48 -10.72 -2.19 1.93
CA HIS A 48 -10.33 -1.41 0.75
C HIS A 48 -11.14 -0.11 0.70
N LEU A 49 -10.46 1.03 0.62
CA LEU A 49 -11.07 2.32 0.36
C LEU A 49 -10.76 2.74 -1.07
N GLU A 50 -11.80 2.76 -1.92
CA GLU A 50 -11.70 3.36 -3.25
C GLU A 50 -11.62 4.87 -3.07
N ASP A 51 -10.44 5.44 -3.27
CA ASP A 51 -10.30 6.89 -3.30
C ASP A 51 -10.63 7.42 -4.70
N SER A 52 -11.36 8.53 -4.75
CA SER A 52 -12.03 9.07 -5.94
C SER A 52 -11.07 9.74 -6.95
N ASN A 53 -9.76 9.62 -6.79
CA ASN A 53 -8.76 10.26 -7.64
C ASN A 53 -7.78 9.24 -8.24
N ASP A 54 -7.65 9.30 -9.57
CA ASP A 54 -6.80 8.51 -10.46
C ASP A 54 -5.60 7.78 -9.81
N PHE A 55 -5.75 6.45 -9.67
CA PHE A 55 -4.70 5.45 -9.36
C PHE A 55 -4.05 5.54 -7.97
N HIS A 56 -4.83 5.86 -6.93
CA HIS A 56 -4.48 5.66 -5.53
C HIS A 56 -5.40 4.58 -4.92
N GLU A 57 -4.82 3.49 -4.41
CA GLU A 57 -5.57 2.44 -3.70
C GLU A 57 -5.07 2.35 -2.26
N GLU A 58 -5.98 2.38 -1.29
CA GLU A 58 -5.65 2.19 0.12
C GLU A 58 -6.38 1.00 0.75
N PHE A 59 -5.64 0.27 1.58
CA PHE A 59 -6.13 -0.86 2.36
C PHE A 59 -5.92 -0.53 3.84
N HIS A 60 -7.02 -0.41 4.56
CA HIS A 60 -7.06 0.02 5.95
C HIS A 60 -7.24 -1.18 6.86
N GLY A 61 -6.19 -1.49 7.60
CA GLY A 61 -6.21 -2.44 8.70
C GLY A 61 -6.36 -1.75 10.06
N ASN A 62 -6.61 -2.54 11.10
CA ASN A 62 -6.68 -2.09 12.48
C ASN A 62 -5.35 -1.57 13.05
N LYS A 63 -4.22 -2.04 12.51
CA LYS A 63 -2.86 -1.71 12.96
C LYS A 63 -2.13 -0.81 11.97
N GLU A 64 -2.52 -0.82 10.71
CA GLU A 64 -1.79 -0.13 9.65
C GLU A 64 -2.64 0.22 8.43
N ILE A 65 -2.10 1.12 7.61
CA ILE A 65 -2.61 1.44 6.29
C ILE A 65 -1.54 1.04 5.27
N VAL A 66 -1.98 0.40 4.18
CA VAL A 66 -1.15 0.06 3.03
C VAL A 66 -1.72 0.80 1.81
N SER A 67 -0.89 1.55 1.08
CA SER A 67 -1.31 2.24 -0.16
C SER A 67 -0.49 1.80 -1.36
N ILE A 68 -1.07 1.86 -2.56
CA ILE A 68 -0.39 1.75 -3.84
C ILE A 68 -0.58 3.06 -4.61
N ASP A 69 0.54 3.73 -4.90
CA ASP A 69 0.60 5.03 -5.55
C ASP A 69 1.29 4.95 -6.90
N LYS A 70 0.76 5.65 -7.92
CA LYS A 70 1.50 5.86 -9.18
C LYS A 70 2.55 6.97 -8.99
N THR A 71 3.79 6.70 -9.39
CA THR A 71 4.93 7.63 -9.26
C THR A 71 5.59 7.95 -10.59
#